data_AF-H8H0Q1-F1
#
_entry.id   AF-H8H0Q1-F1
#
_cell.length_a   1.000
_cell.length_b   1.000
_cell.length_c   1.000
_cell.angle_alpha   90.00
_cell.angle_beta   90.00
_cell.angle_gamma   90.00
#
_symmetry.space_group_name_H-M   'P 1'
#
loop_
_entity.id
_entity.type
_entity.pdbx_description
1 polymer ?
#
loop_
_entity_poly.entity_id
_entity_poly.type
_entity_poly.pdbx_seq_one_letter_code
_entity_poly.pdbx_strand_id
1 'polypeptide(L)'
;MTRINFFAPIVLALLATATAQSGQTPGGQGQAAGRALSPEMRARMAQMQPVMDLAQDLRLLPELEKNKATALTGAQAKQLLPIIATLQKARAVTAADARKYLAQIEDKLLNDRQLTALDSLHLKAEEAREARRTQGGQRQGAQAQGLPRLPGIPGSAAFGQGGPRQAGQGSQAGQGQGGRMGQFDPANFNPFRSGRDADALKAYVATLQKK
;
A
#
# COMPACT_ATOMS: atom_id res chain seq x y z
N MET A 1 -9.00 25.66 -5.81
CA MET A 1 -7.56 25.99 -5.97
C MET A 1 -7.01 25.21 -7.17
N THR A 2 -6.61 25.91 -8.23
CA THR A 2 -6.24 25.33 -9.53
C THR A 2 -4.77 24.91 -9.54
N ARG A 3 -4.47 23.63 -9.74
CA ARG A 3 -3.09 23.18 -9.98
C ARG A 3 -2.62 23.65 -11.36
N ILE A 4 -1.67 24.58 -11.38
CA ILE A 4 -1.05 25.11 -12.60
C ILE A 4 0.03 24.13 -13.05
N ASN A 5 -0.24 23.41 -14.14
CA ASN A 5 0.75 22.58 -14.84
C ASN A 5 1.67 23.47 -15.68
N PHE A 6 2.91 23.69 -15.23
CA PHE A 6 3.95 24.28 -16.07
C PHE A 6 4.55 23.21 -16.99
N PHE A 7 4.13 23.22 -18.25
CA PHE A 7 4.84 22.57 -19.35
C PHE A 7 5.93 23.53 -19.85
N ALA A 8 7.19 23.18 -19.63
CA ALA A 8 8.33 23.81 -20.30
C ALA A 8 9.09 22.75 -21.11
N PRO A 9 9.19 22.86 -22.44
CA PRO A 9 10.04 21.98 -23.23
C PRO A 9 11.47 22.52 -23.22
N ILE A 10 12.35 21.88 -22.44
CA ILE A 10 13.80 22.08 -22.59
C ILE A 10 14.31 21.02 -23.54
N VAL A 11 14.53 21.44 -24.79
CA VAL A 11 15.40 20.78 -25.75
C VAL A 11 16.83 21.06 -25.32
N LEU A 12 17.60 20.04 -24.94
CA LEU A 12 19.05 20.14 -24.90
C LEU A 12 19.69 18.91 -25.51
N ALA A 13 20.51 19.18 -26.53
CA ALA A 13 21.16 18.23 -27.40
C ALA A 13 22.39 17.55 -26.76
N LEU A 14 22.76 16.43 -27.40
CA LEU A 14 23.90 15.54 -27.18
C LEU A 14 25.20 16.23 -26.75
N LEU A 15 26.00 15.53 -25.94
CA LEU A 15 27.42 15.31 -26.22
C LEU A 15 27.90 13.99 -25.60
N ALA A 16 28.50 13.15 -26.43
CA ALA A 16 29.10 11.88 -26.07
C ALA A 16 30.55 12.09 -25.63
N THR A 17 30.95 11.47 -24.52
CA THR A 17 32.35 11.13 -24.25
C THR A 17 32.40 9.76 -23.59
N ALA A 18 32.85 8.78 -24.37
CA ALA A 18 33.25 7.46 -23.91
C ALA A 18 34.65 7.54 -23.33
N THR A 19 34.82 7.06 -22.10
CA THR A 19 36.11 6.56 -21.58
C THR A 19 35.84 5.29 -20.79
N ALA A 20 36.22 4.16 -21.38
CA ALA A 20 36.37 2.89 -20.70
C ALA A 20 37.63 2.92 -19.82
N GLN A 21 37.60 2.29 -18.63
CA GLN A 21 38.57 1.26 -18.22
C GLN A 21 38.37 0.76 -16.77
N SER A 22 38.31 -0.57 -16.68
CA SER A 22 38.85 -1.49 -15.65
C SER A 22 38.50 -1.33 -14.17
N GLY A 23 37.81 -2.35 -13.65
CA GLY A 23 37.71 -2.67 -12.22
C GLY A 23 36.90 -3.94 -11.96
N GLN A 24 37.29 -5.07 -12.55
CA GLN A 24 36.77 -6.40 -12.20
C GLN A 24 37.50 -6.92 -10.96
N THR A 25 36.76 -7.18 -9.89
CA THR A 25 37.20 -8.07 -8.80
C THR A 25 36.22 -9.25 -8.75
N PRO A 26 36.67 -10.50 -8.98
CA PRO A 26 35.85 -11.69 -8.83
C PRO A 26 35.98 -12.25 -7.41
N GLY A 27 34.85 -12.62 -6.80
CA GLY A 27 34.82 -13.52 -5.63
C GLY A 27 34.04 -12.98 -4.44
N GLY A 28 32.97 -13.71 -4.05
CA GLY A 28 32.28 -13.50 -2.77
C GLY A 28 30.76 -13.53 -2.86
N GLN A 29 30.17 -14.65 -3.25
CA GLN A 29 28.73 -14.93 -3.08
C GLN A 29 28.38 -15.00 -1.59
N GLY A 30 27.37 -14.22 -1.17
CA GLY A 30 26.93 -14.18 0.23
C GLY A 30 25.64 -13.36 0.42
N GLN A 31 24.59 -13.72 -0.32
CA GLN A 31 23.15 -13.62 0.03
C GLN A 31 22.72 -12.49 0.99
N ALA A 32 22.66 -11.27 0.47
CA ALA A 32 21.74 -10.22 0.96
C ALA A 32 21.35 -9.26 -0.18
N ALA A 33 21.20 -9.79 -1.40
CA ALA A 33 20.62 -9.04 -2.51
C ALA A 33 19.10 -9.03 -2.31
N GLY A 34 18.60 -7.99 -1.65
CA GLY A 34 17.17 -7.67 -1.69
C GLY A 34 16.71 -7.76 -3.14
N ARG A 35 15.61 -8.49 -3.39
CA ARG A 35 15.02 -8.64 -4.71
C ARG A 35 14.73 -7.25 -5.29
N ALA A 36 15.68 -6.70 -6.04
CA ALA A 36 15.48 -5.48 -6.79
C ALA A 36 14.38 -5.79 -7.81
N LEU A 37 13.31 -5.00 -7.79
CA LEU A 37 12.25 -5.10 -8.78
C LEU A 37 12.84 -4.85 -10.17
N SER A 38 12.55 -5.74 -11.13
CA SER A 38 12.94 -5.52 -12.53
C SER A 38 12.31 -4.22 -13.05
N PRO A 39 12.92 -3.56 -14.05
CA PRO A 39 12.37 -2.34 -14.63
C PRO A 39 10.92 -2.50 -15.11
N GLU A 40 10.57 -3.65 -15.68
CA GLU A 40 9.24 -3.95 -16.17
C GLU A 40 8.23 -4.10 -15.03
N MET A 41 8.62 -4.75 -13.93
CA MET A 41 7.77 -4.84 -12.74
C MET A 41 7.54 -3.46 -12.12
N ARG A 42 8.57 -2.61 -12.08
CA ARG A 42 8.44 -1.23 -11.60
C ARG A 42 7.47 -0.43 -12.47
N ALA A 43 7.58 -0.53 -13.80
CA ALA A 43 6.67 0.12 -14.73
C ALA A 43 5.22 -0.36 -14.56
N ARG A 44 5.01 -1.67 -14.37
CA ARG A 44 3.67 -2.22 -14.08
C ARG A 44 3.10 -1.70 -12.76
N MET A 45 3.89 -1.61 -11.70
CA MET A 45 3.42 -1.03 -10.43
C MET A 45 3.11 0.48 -10.57
N ALA A 46 3.89 1.21 -11.37
CA ALA A 46 3.63 2.61 -11.67
C ALA A 46 2.29 2.79 -12.41
N GLN A 47 1.97 1.89 -13.35
CA GLN A 47 0.67 1.90 -14.05
C GLN A 47 -0.50 1.63 -13.11
N MET A 48 -0.30 0.85 -12.04
CA MET A 48 -1.32 0.55 -11.04
C MET A 48 -1.50 1.65 -9.98
N GLN A 49 -0.68 2.71 -9.97
CA GLN A 49 -0.79 3.80 -9.00
C GLN A 49 -2.21 4.36 -8.90
N PRO A 50 -2.92 4.71 -9.99
CA PRO A 50 -4.26 5.28 -9.88
C PRO A 50 -5.27 4.33 -9.22
N VAL A 51 -5.08 3.02 -9.36
CA VAL A 51 -5.93 2.01 -8.72
C VAL A 51 -5.68 1.98 -7.21
N MET A 52 -4.41 2.12 -6.81
CA MET A 52 -4.02 2.19 -5.40
C MET A 52 -4.46 3.50 -4.75
N ASP A 53 -4.37 4.61 -5.47
CA ASP A 53 -4.85 5.92 -5.04
C ASP A 53 -6.35 5.87 -4.79
N LEU A 54 -7.14 5.40 -5.77
CA LEU A 54 -8.58 5.19 -5.62
C LEU A 54 -8.92 4.30 -4.42
N ALA A 55 -8.14 3.24 -4.19
CA ALA A 55 -8.35 2.37 -3.04
C ALA A 55 -8.05 3.07 -1.72
N GLN A 56 -7.03 3.92 -1.68
CA GLN A 56 -6.70 4.71 -0.51
C GLN A 56 -7.78 5.74 -0.20
N ASP A 57 -8.27 6.47 -1.21
CA ASP A 57 -9.32 7.49 -1.04
C ASP A 57 -10.60 6.85 -0.51
N LEU A 58 -11.09 5.80 -1.17
CA LEU A 58 -12.32 5.11 -0.78
C LEU A 58 -12.25 4.54 0.63
N ARG A 59 -11.05 4.15 1.08
CA ARG A 59 -10.81 3.69 2.45
C ARG A 59 -10.79 4.83 3.48
N LEU A 60 -10.47 6.06 3.05
CA LEU A 60 -10.41 7.24 3.90
C LEU A 60 -11.71 8.07 3.87
N LEU A 61 -12.57 7.92 2.86
CA LEU A 61 -13.89 8.55 2.83
C LEU A 61 -14.74 8.34 4.12
N PRO A 62 -14.77 7.15 4.74
CA PRO A 62 -15.47 6.96 6.02
C PRO A 62 -14.94 7.83 7.16
N GLU A 63 -13.67 8.26 7.10
CA GLU A 63 -13.08 9.11 8.12
C GLU A 63 -13.61 10.55 8.03
N LEU A 64 -14.03 11.00 6.84
CA LEU A 64 -14.69 12.30 6.66
C LEU A 64 -16.02 12.38 7.42
N GLU A 65 -16.68 11.25 7.62
CA GLU A 65 -17.95 11.15 8.37
C GLU A 65 -17.79 11.41 9.86
N LYS A 66 -16.57 11.33 10.40
CA LYS A 66 -16.30 11.60 11.83
C LYS A 66 -16.49 13.08 12.19
N ASN A 67 -16.50 13.97 11.19
CA ASN A 67 -16.75 15.38 11.38
C ASN A 67 -17.93 15.83 10.50
N LYS A 68 -18.97 16.37 11.13
CA LYS A 68 -20.19 16.83 10.44
C LYS A 68 -19.92 17.89 9.36
N ALA A 69 -18.86 18.69 9.49
CA ALA A 69 -18.49 19.71 8.51
C ALA A 69 -17.87 19.15 7.23
N THR A 70 -17.39 17.89 7.26
CA THR A 70 -16.73 17.19 6.15
C THR A 70 -17.47 15.92 5.73
N ALA A 71 -18.50 15.50 6.48
CA ALA A 71 -19.32 14.36 6.13
C ALA A 71 -19.95 14.52 4.74
N LEU A 72 -20.12 13.41 4.02
CA LEU A 72 -20.85 13.42 2.75
C LEU A 72 -22.32 13.73 3.00
N THR A 73 -22.88 14.56 2.11
CA THR A 73 -24.32 14.79 2.06
C THR A 73 -25.05 13.57 1.51
N GLY A 74 -26.36 13.45 1.74
CA GLY A 74 -27.16 12.39 1.15
C GLY A 74 -27.15 12.42 -0.39
N ALA A 75 -27.05 13.61 -1.00
CA ALA A 75 -26.93 13.75 -2.46
C ALA A 75 -25.59 13.18 -2.98
N GLN A 76 -24.48 13.51 -2.30
CA GLN A 76 -23.16 12.96 -2.61
C GLN A 76 -23.13 11.43 -2.40
N ALA A 77 -23.75 10.92 -1.32
CA ALA A 77 -23.86 9.48 -1.07
C ALA A 77 -24.59 8.75 -2.21
N LYS A 78 -25.71 9.30 -2.70
CA LYS A 78 -26.47 8.75 -3.83
C LYS A 78 -25.66 8.69 -5.13
N GLN A 79 -24.74 9.63 -5.33
CA GLN A 79 -23.81 9.63 -6.48
C GLN A 79 -22.63 8.66 -6.28
N LEU A 80 -22.16 8.47 -5.05
CA LEU A 80 -21.03 7.60 -4.73
C LEU A 80 -21.41 6.11 -4.79
N LEU A 81 -22.60 5.75 -4.30
CA LEU A 81 -23.07 4.36 -4.25
C LEU A 81 -22.99 3.60 -5.58
N PRO A 82 -23.45 4.14 -6.73
CA PRO A 82 -23.33 3.44 -8.02
C PRO A 82 -21.88 3.28 -8.49
N ILE A 83 -20.99 4.22 -8.15
CA ILE A 83 -19.55 4.09 -8.44
C ILE A 83 -18.97 2.91 -7.66
N ILE A 84 -19.22 2.86 -6.35
CA ILE A 84 -18.78 1.76 -5.48
C ILE A 84 -19.33 0.42 -5.97
N ALA A 85 -20.62 0.36 -6.30
CA ALA A 85 -21.24 -0.86 -6.80
C ALA A 85 -20.59 -1.35 -8.11
N THR A 86 -20.24 -0.43 -9.01
CA THR A 86 -19.52 -0.76 -10.24
C THR A 86 -18.13 -1.33 -9.94
N LEU A 87 -17.38 -0.70 -9.04
CA LEU A 87 -16.05 -1.15 -8.63
C LEU A 87 -16.07 -2.55 -7.99
N GLN A 88 -17.06 -2.84 -7.15
CA GLN A 88 -17.21 -4.15 -6.50
C GLN A 88 -17.56 -5.28 -7.49
N LYS A 89 -18.34 -4.96 -8.53
CA LYS A 89 -18.77 -5.92 -9.56
C LYS A 89 -17.73 -6.15 -10.65
N ALA A 90 -16.84 -5.18 -10.88
CA ALA A 90 -15.85 -5.25 -11.93
C ALA A 90 -14.93 -6.48 -11.74
N ARG A 91 -14.61 -7.14 -12.86
CA ARG A 91 -13.63 -8.24 -12.84
C ARG A 91 -12.23 -7.73 -12.48
N ALA A 92 -11.85 -6.59 -13.05
CA ALA A 92 -10.59 -5.91 -12.84
C ALA A 92 -10.83 -4.40 -12.86
N VAL A 93 -9.95 -3.63 -12.22
CA VAL A 93 -9.96 -2.17 -12.30
C VAL A 93 -8.71 -1.71 -13.02
N THR A 94 -8.89 -1.09 -14.18
CA THR A 94 -7.78 -0.59 -14.99
C THR A 94 -7.33 0.80 -14.50
N ALA A 95 -6.13 1.21 -14.88
CA ALA A 95 -5.64 2.57 -14.60
C ALA A 95 -6.54 3.66 -15.21
N ALA A 96 -7.12 3.41 -16.38
CA ALA A 96 -8.01 4.36 -17.05
C ALA A 96 -9.33 4.51 -16.30
N ASP A 97 -9.93 3.39 -15.88
CA ASP A 97 -11.15 3.40 -15.07
C ASP A 97 -10.91 4.08 -13.72
N ALA A 98 -9.78 3.77 -13.07
CA ALA A 98 -9.44 4.37 -11.79
C ALA A 98 -9.29 5.89 -11.89
N ARG A 99 -8.57 6.41 -12.90
CA ARG A 99 -8.49 7.87 -13.15
C ARG A 99 -9.85 8.50 -13.39
N LYS A 100 -10.73 7.82 -14.13
CA LYS A 100 -12.10 8.27 -14.36
C LYS A 100 -12.88 8.37 -13.05
N TYR A 101 -12.81 7.35 -12.19
CA TYR A 101 -13.53 7.35 -10.92
C TYR A 101 -12.93 8.34 -9.91
N LEU A 102 -11.60 8.50 -9.88
CA LEU A 102 -10.94 9.55 -9.10
C LEU A 102 -11.47 10.93 -9.50
N ALA A 103 -11.45 11.28 -10.78
CA ALA A 103 -11.99 12.55 -11.26
C ALA A 103 -13.49 12.72 -10.95
N GLN A 104 -14.28 11.64 -11.01
CA GLN A 104 -15.69 11.70 -10.62
C GLN A 104 -15.88 11.94 -9.11
N ILE A 105 -15.03 11.36 -8.28
CA ILE A 105 -15.12 11.49 -6.83
C ILE A 105 -14.53 12.84 -6.40
N GLU A 106 -13.28 13.13 -6.74
CA GLU A 106 -12.57 14.32 -6.29
C GLU A 106 -13.10 15.60 -6.94
N ASP A 107 -13.25 15.65 -8.26
CA ASP A 107 -13.56 16.91 -8.95
C ASP A 107 -15.05 17.25 -8.94
N LYS A 108 -15.92 16.23 -8.86
CA LYS A 108 -17.38 16.41 -9.06
C LYS A 108 -18.21 16.11 -7.82
N LEU A 109 -17.78 15.18 -6.99
CA LEU A 109 -18.57 14.71 -5.85
C LEU A 109 -18.15 15.42 -4.57
N LEU A 110 -16.85 15.46 -4.29
CA LEU A 110 -16.30 16.13 -3.11
C LEU A 110 -16.23 17.65 -3.34
N ASN A 111 -16.46 18.41 -2.27
CA ASN A 111 -16.20 19.86 -2.27
C ASN A 111 -14.80 20.18 -1.73
N ASP A 112 -14.34 21.42 -1.93
CA ASP A 112 -13.01 21.89 -1.50
C ASP A 112 -12.68 21.57 -0.03
N ARG A 113 -13.66 21.70 0.88
CA ARG A 113 -13.47 21.40 2.30
C ARG A 113 -13.27 19.90 2.54
N GLN A 114 -14.03 19.06 1.86
CA GLN A 114 -13.93 17.60 1.94
C GLN A 114 -12.61 17.11 1.32
N LEU A 115 -12.20 17.69 0.19
CA LEU A 115 -10.90 17.41 -0.45
C LEU A 115 -9.74 17.75 0.49
N THR A 116 -9.75 18.95 1.07
CA THR A 116 -8.72 19.37 2.03
C THR A 116 -8.64 18.44 3.24
N ALA A 117 -9.79 17.98 3.73
CA ALA A 117 -9.84 17.02 4.83
C ALA A 117 -9.33 15.64 4.41
N LEU A 118 -9.63 15.20 3.19
CA LEU A 118 -9.11 13.95 2.63
C LEU A 118 -7.58 14.01 2.49
N ASP A 119 -7.02 15.08 1.94
CA ASP A 119 -5.57 15.29 1.83
C ASP A 119 -4.88 15.19 3.20
N SER A 120 -5.49 15.80 4.23
CA SER A 120 -4.98 15.73 5.61
C SER A 120 -4.99 14.29 6.15
N LEU A 121 -5.97 13.49 5.78
CA LEU A 121 -6.04 12.07 6.15
C LEU A 121 -4.98 11.24 5.42
N HIS A 122 -4.64 11.58 4.16
CA HIS A 122 -3.54 10.96 3.44
C HIS A 122 -2.21 11.18 4.16
N LEU A 123 -1.89 12.44 4.47
CA LEU A 123 -0.67 12.79 5.20
C LEU A 123 -0.56 12.02 6.53
N LYS A 124 -1.65 12.00 7.31
CA LYS A 124 -1.69 11.26 8.58
C LYS A 124 -1.50 9.75 8.38
N ALA A 125 -2.07 9.18 7.32
CA ALA A 125 -1.91 7.76 7.02
C ALA A 125 -0.47 7.43 6.60
N GLU A 126 0.20 8.33 5.87
CA GLU A 126 1.61 8.20 5.49
C GLU A 126 2.54 8.29 6.69
N GLU A 127 2.35 9.29 7.55
CA GLU A 127 3.08 9.45 8.82
C GLU A 127 2.93 8.20 9.69
N ALA A 128 1.70 7.67 9.82
CA ALA A 128 1.45 6.47 10.60
C ALA A 128 2.13 5.22 9.99
N ARG A 129 2.27 5.15 8.66
CA ARG A 129 3.01 4.06 7.98
C ARG A 129 4.52 4.23 8.18
N GLU A 130 5.04 5.44 8.10
CA GLU A 130 6.46 5.72 8.34
C GLU A 130 6.85 5.45 9.79
N ALA A 131 6.06 5.92 10.76
CA ALA A 131 6.27 5.65 12.18
C ALA A 131 6.28 4.14 12.50
N ARG A 132 5.46 3.34 11.81
CA ARG A 132 5.48 1.86 11.94
C ARG A 132 6.71 1.23 11.32
N ARG A 133 7.24 1.78 10.22
CA ARG A 133 8.47 1.29 9.58
C ARG A 133 9.68 1.54 10.46
N THR A 134 9.80 2.74 11.04
CA THR A 134 10.90 3.07 11.96
C THR A 134 10.83 2.23 13.24
N GLN A 135 9.66 2.09 13.86
CA GLN A 135 9.49 1.26 15.06
C GLN A 135 9.63 -0.26 14.80
N GLY A 136 9.22 -0.74 13.62
CA GLY A 136 9.33 -2.14 13.22
C GLY A 136 10.75 -2.55 12.84
N GLY A 137 11.50 -1.69 12.15
CA GLY A 137 12.92 -1.89 11.86
C GLY A 137 13.78 -1.96 13.12
N GLN A 138 13.38 -1.25 14.18
CA GLN A 138 14.08 -1.26 15.46
C GLN A 138 13.85 -2.55 16.28
N ARG A 139 12.74 -3.27 16.05
CA ARG A 139 12.44 -4.54 16.73
C ARG A 139 12.95 -5.79 16.01
N GLN A 140 13.07 -5.78 14.68
CA GLN A 140 13.65 -6.91 13.91
C GLN A 140 15.19 -6.92 13.89
N GLY A 141 15.85 -5.78 14.12
CA GLY A 141 17.31 -5.74 14.32
C GLY A 141 17.80 -6.37 15.63
N ALA A 142 16.93 -6.52 16.63
CA ALA A 142 17.28 -7.03 17.96
C ALA A 142 17.19 -8.57 18.11
N GLN A 143 16.69 -9.30 17.11
CA GLN A 143 16.67 -10.77 17.10
C GLN A 143 17.63 -11.40 16.07
N ALA A 144 18.30 -10.60 15.25
CA ALA A 144 19.26 -11.09 14.25
C ALA A 144 20.72 -10.71 14.53
N GLN A 145 21.01 -9.94 15.60
CA GLN A 145 22.38 -9.64 16.02
C GLN A 145 22.50 -9.67 17.55
N GLY A 146 23.33 -10.59 18.03
CA GLY A 146 24.08 -10.38 19.26
C GLY A 146 23.43 -10.85 20.57
N LEU A 147 23.29 -12.16 20.76
CA LEU A 147 23.79 -12.70 22.02
C LEU A 147 25.33 -12.68 21.92
N PRO A 148 26.05 -12.02 22.84
CA PRO A 148 27.49 -12.16 22.89
C PRO A 148 27.78 -13.65 23.12
N ARG A 149 28.33 -14.34 22.11
CA ARG A 149 28.97 -15.63 22.32
C ARG A 149 30.15 -15.36 23.23
N LEU A 150 29.96 -15.58 24.54
CA LEU A 150 31.08 -15.68 25.47
C LEU A 150 31.98 -16.82 24.97
N PRO A 151 33.24 -16.55 24.59
CA PRO A 151 34.17 -17.60 24.21
C PRO A 151 34.57 -18.36 25.48
N GLY A 152 34.30 -19.67 25.55
CA GLY A 152 35.02 -20.54 26.50
C GLY A 152 34.23 -21.50 27.40
N ILE A 153 32.95 -21.81 27.16
CA ILE A 153 32.27 -22.85 27.95
C ILE A 153 31.90 -24.06 27.07
N PRO A 154 32.66 -25.17 27.16
CA PRO A 154 32.28 -26.44 26.55
C PRO A 154 31.35 -27.21 27.50
N GLY A 155 30.16 -27.54 27.04
CA GLY A 155 29.33 -28.62 27.59
C GLY A 155 28.58 -28.32 28.89
N SER A 156 27.26 -28.16 28.77
CA SER A 156 26.32 -28.64 29.79
C SER A 156 25.02 -29.08 29.11
N ALA A 157 24.68 -30.32 29.36
CA ALA A 157 23.59 -31.08 28.78
C ALA A 157 22.19 -30.56 29.19
N ALA A 158 21.20 -31.01 28.41
CA ALA A 158 19.90 -31.52 28.86
C ALA A 158 19.09 -30.74 29.92
N PHE A 159 17.86 -30.33 29.57
CA PHE A 159 16.60 -30.90 30.12
C PHE A 159 15.34 -30.16 29.65
N GLY A 160 14.26 -30.92 29.39
CA GLY A 160 12.85 -30.48 29.25
C GLY A 160 12.38 -30.34 27.79
N GLN A 161 11.82 -31.33 27.10
CA GLN A 161 10.71 -32.25 27.41
C GLN A 161 9.38 -31.54 27.77
N GLY A 162 8.49 -31.45 26.77
CA GLY A 162 7.06 -31.74 26.87
C GLY A 162 6.16 -30.81 27.70
N GLY A 163 5.34 -30.02 27.02
CA GLY A 163 4.12 -29.44 27.59
C GLY A 163 3.23 -28.79 26.51
N PRO A 164 1.97 -29.21 26.31
CA PRO A 164 1.08 -28.62 25.33
C PRO A 164 0.52 -27.30 25.87
N ARG A 165 1.03 -26.16 25.39
CA ARG A 165 0.35 -24.88 25.58
C ARG A 165 -0.73 -24.73 24.52
N GLN A 166 -1.93 -25.09 24.93
CA GLN A 166 -3.20 -24.63 24.42
C GLN A 166 -3.17 -23.09 24.32
N ALA A 167 -3.10 -22.57 23.10
CA ALA A 167 -3.21 -21.15 22.79
C ALA A 167 -4.51 -20.95 21.99
N GLY A 168 -5.35 -20.07 22.53
CA GLY A 168 -6.69 -19.79 22.06
C GLY A 168 -6.78 -19.42 20.58
N GLN A 169 -7.82 -19.95 19.98
CA GLN A 169 -8.33 -19.68 18.65
C GLN A 169 -8.77 -18.22 18.55
N GLY A 170 -7.83 -17.35 18.19
CA GLY A 170 -8.09 -15.99 17.72
C GLY A 170 -7.71 -15.92 16.26
N SER A 171 -8.72 -15.79 15.39
CA SER A 171 -8.63 -15.74 13.94
C SER A 171 -7.67 -14.66 13.45
N GLN A 172 -6.39 -15.01 13.26
CA GLN A 172 -5.39 -14.15 12.64
C GLN A 172 -5.49 -14.36 11.12
N ALA A 173 -6.37 -13.56 10.52
CA ALA A 173 -6.51 -13.47 9.08
C ALA A 173 -5.16 -13.08 8.44
N GLY A 174 -4.54 -14.07 7.78
CA GLY A 174 -3.67 -13.91 6.62
C GLY A 174 -2.49 -12.95 6.75
N GLN A 175 -1.42 -13.38 7.41
CA GLN A 175 -0.08 -12.84 7.17
C GLN A 175 0.87 -13.99 6.84
N GLY A 176 0.64 -14.60 5.67
CA GLY A 176 1.56 -15.56 5.06
C GLY A 176 2.74 -14.85 4.41
N GLN A 177 3.70 -14.42 5.24
CA GLN A 177 5.02 -13.97 4.80
C GLN A 177 5.91 -15.21 4.68
N GLY A 178 5.91 -15.88 3.51
CA GLY A 178 6.76 -17.06 3.29
C GLY A 178 6.34 -18.05 2.19
N GLY A 179 5.19 -17.86 1.53
CA GLY A 179 4.78 -18.65 0.37
C GLY A 179 4.96 -17.84 -0.91
N ARG A 180 5.36 -18.49 -2.02
CA ARG A 180 5.43 -17.92 -3.37
C ARG A 180 4.32 -16.86 -3.56
N MET A 181 4.70 -15.60 -3.84
CA MET A 181 3.75 -14.60 -4.29
C MET A 181 2.97 -15.23 -5.44
N GLY A 182 1.70 -15.58 -5.19
CA GLY A 182 0.78 -15.93 -6.26
C GLY A 182 0.94 -14.85 -7.31
N GLN A 183 1.28 -15.28 -8.53
CA GLN A 183 1.71 -14.39 -9.59
C GLN A 183 0.73 -13.21 -9.67
N PHE A 184 1.18 -12.02 -9.27
CA PHE A 184 0.33 -10.83 -9.27
C PHE A 184 -0.13 -10.62 -10.71
N ASP A 185 -1.41 -10.85 -10.95
CA ASP A 185 -2.02 -10.70 -12.26
C ASP A 185 -2.72 -9.35 -12.33
N PRO A 186 -2.08 -8.33 -12.91
CA PRO A 186 -2.67 -7.00 -13.03
C PRO A 186 -3.92 -7.00 -13.90
N ALA A 187 -4.09 -7.97 -14.82
CA ALA A 187 -5.25 -8.03 -15.71
C ALA A 187 -6.52 -8.48 -14.99
N ASN A 188 -6.38 -9.10 -13.81
CA ASN A 188 -7.48 -9.55 -12.96
C ASN A 188 -7.49 -8.89 -11.57
N PHE A 189 -6.68 -7.84 -11.38
CA PHE A 189 -6.56 -7.19 -10.09
C PHE A 189 -7.75 -6.25 -9.83
N ASN A 190 -8.44 -6.48 -8.71
CA ASN A 190 -9.47 -5.60 -8.19
C ASN A 190 -9.45 -5.60 -6.64
N PRO A 191 -8.99 -4.53 -5.98
CA PRO A 191 -8.95 -4.45 -4.51
C PRO A 191 -10.34 -4.31 -3.87
N PHE A 192 -11.36 -3.96 -4.65
CA PHE A 192 -12.71 -3.67 -4.16
C PHE A 192 -13.62 -4.90 -4.12
N ARG A 193 -13.20 -6.02 -4.73
CA ARG A 193 -14.01 -7.24 -4.82
C ARG A 193 -13.75 -8.23 -3.69
N SER A 194 -12.52 -8.29 -3.19
CA SER A 194 -12.12 -9.20 -2.10
C SER A 194 -11.03 -8.59 -1.21
N GLY A 195 -10.89 -9.16 -0.02
CA GLY A 195 -9.90 -8.71 0.96
C GLY A 195 -10.37 -7.52 1.80
N ARG A 196 -9.42 -6.93 2.52
CA ARG A 196 -9.71 -5.92 3.56
C ARG A 196 -10.38 -4.66 3.01
N ASP A 197 -9.96 -4.20 1.83
CA ASP A 197 -10.51 -2.98 1.23
C ASP A 197 -11.96 -3.20 0.76
N ALA A 198 -12.27 -4.38 0.22
CA ALA A 198 -13.64 -4.77 -0.11
C ALA A 198 -14.57 -4.80 1.11
N ASP A 199 -14.09 -5.33 2.25
CA ASP A 199 -14.89 -5.40 3.47
C ASP A 199 -15.09 -4.02 4.13
N ALA A 200 -14.05 -3.18 4.13
CA ALA A 200 -14.17 -1.78 4.55
C ALA A 200 -15.19 -1.02 3.69
N LEU A 201 -15.15 -1.25 2.37
CA LEU A 201 -16.07 -0.63 1.43
C LEU A 201 -17.52 -1.08 1.63
N LYS A 202 -17.76 -2.37 1.91
CA LYS A 202 -19.11 -2.88 2.27
C LYS A 202 -19.64 -2.21 3.54
N ALA A 203 -18.82 -2.10 4.58
CA ALA A 203 -19.20 -1.42 5.82
C ALA A 203 -19.56 0.05 5.55
N TYR A 204 -18.79 0.70 4.69
CA TYR A 204 -19.06 2.09 4.33
C TYR A 204 -20.35 2.27 3.51
N VAL A 205 -20.62 1.37 2.56
CA VAL A 205 -21.88 1.36 1.79
C VAL A 205 -23.09 1.31 2.74
N ALA A 206 -23.05 0.49 3.79
CA ALA A 206 -24.13 0.43 4.78
C ALA A 206 -24.33 1.75 5.54
N THR A 207 -23.26 2.52 5.77
CA THR A 207 -23.36 3.87 6.35
C THR A 207 -23.97 4.87 5.37
N LEU A 208 -23.54 4.82 4.10
CA LEU A 208 -24.05 5.70 3.04
C LEU A 208 -25.52 5.46 2.74
N GLN A 209 -25.99 4.21 2.80
CA GLN A 209 -27.39 3.85 2.59
C GLN A 209 -28.35 4.40 3.67
N LYS A 210 -27.83 4.82 4.83
CA LYS A 210 -28.63 5.38 5.93
C LYS A 210 -28.79 6.91 5.85
N LYS A 211 -28.13 7.57 4.89
CA LYS A 211 -28.22 9.01 4.64
C LYS A 211 -29.35 9.34 3.69
#